data_AF-A0A9X4C8V3-F1
#
_entry.id   AF-A0A9X4C8V3-F1
#
_cell.length_a   1.000
_cell.length_b   1.000
_cell.length_c   1.000
_cell.angle_alpha   90.00
_cell.angle_beta   90.00
_cell.angle_gamma   90.00
#
_symmetry.space_group_name_H-M   'P 1'
#
loop_
_entity.id
_entity.type
_entity.pdbx_description
1 polymer ?
#
loop_
_entity_poly.entity_id
_entity_poly.type
_entity_poly.pdbx_seq_one_letter_code
_entity_poly.pdbx_strand_id
1 'polypeptide(L)'
;MRRGASFVAIIVLLTSATDLSAVAQEASPMTADKWRPKSGVYAELGKNFQSSCDESGNLTIDLGEKSVSGYEWGCKVKKVIDLAPGSLKVGMVCDDYNLAQNLNPRDPNWENRQFNEVMFVKRIDDATISVQESLNGKLKDPPWRAAYCPLATQRALAEATLRAKVEAKQKADQERALKEAHPRDGVYAAAGADFEERCAKFNDTIVAFAGKSITTASNICKIENTRIQLPDTVRIGATCTMQPASGSEAFSVQDKATTPDRENLMFKKTDDKSVILWIIYNGHFTGDGRKLSYCSDQVQRAYAVQRRAGKQTRN
;
A
#
# COMPACT_ATOMS: atom_id res chain seq x y z
N MET A 1 -85.68 -34.78 -50.92
CA MET A 1 -85.73 -35.37 -52.28
C MET A 1 -85.27 -34.33 -53.28
N ARG A 2 -84.27 -34.68 -54.11
CA ARG A 2 -83.87 -34.02 -55.38
C ARG A 2 -83.37 -32.57 -55.24
N ARG A 3 -82.41 -32.04 -55.98
CA ARG A 3 -81.44 -32.37 -57.04
C ARG A 3 -80.64 -31.05 -57.10
N GLY A 4 -79.35 -30.99 -57.33
CA GLY A 4 -78.58 -31.62 -58.39
C GLY A 4 -77.48 -30.63 -58.76
N ALA A 5 -76.32 -31.18 -59.07
CA ALA A 5 -75.09 -30.48 -59.39
C ALA A 5 -75.16 -29.69 -60.70
N SER A 6 -74.22 -28.73 -60.87
CA SER A 6 -73.41 -28.61 -62.09
C SER A 6 -72.19 -27.71 -61.87
N PHE A 7 -71.00 -28.35 -61.79
CA PHE A 7 -69.86 -28.24 -62.74
C PHE A 7 -69.85 -27.00 -63.68
N VAL A 8 -68.79 -26.24 -63.97
CA VAL A 8 -67.33 -26.44 -64.08
C VAL A 8 -66.69 -25.05 -64.31
N ALA A 9 -65.45 -24.85 -63.87
CA ALA A 9 -64.32 -24.36 -64.69
C ALA A 9 -63.29 -23.61 -63.82
N ILE A 10 -62.15 -24.28 -63.60
CA ILE A 10 -60.92 -23.72 -63.08
C ILE A 10 -60.20 -23.02 -64.25
N ILE A 11 -59.83 -21.76 -64.07
CA ILE A 11 -58.66 -21.16 -64.73
C ILE A 11 -57.87 -20.41 -63.66
N VAL A 12 -56.64 -20.88 -63.44
CA VAL A 12 -55.61 -20.29 -62.59
C VAL A 12 -54.90 -19.20 -63.38
N LEU A 13 -54.68 -18.02 -62.77
CA LEU A 13 -53.54 -17.15 -63.07
C LEU A 13 -53.25 -16.24 -61.87
N LEU A 14 -51.98 -16.22 -61.49
CA LEU A 14 -51.37 -15.60 -60.32
C LEU A 14 -51.46 -14.06 -60.32
N THR A 15 -51.54 -13.42 -59.14
CA THR A 15 -50.51 -12.49 -58.58
C THR A 15 -51.01 -11.68 -57.36
N SER A 16 -50.05 -11.38 -56.45
CA SER A 16 -49.98 -10.30 -55.45
C SER A 16 -50.82 -10.33 -54.15
N ALA A 17 -50.13 -10.73 -53.08
CA ALA A 17 -49.82 -9.95 -51.86
C ALA A 17 -50.92 -9.15 -51.15
N THR A 18 -51.19 -9.50 -49.89
CA THR A 18 -50.86 -8.67 -48.70
C THR A 18 -51.16 -9.46 -47.43
N ASP A 19 -50.09 -9.95 -46.78
CA ASP A 19 -50.16 -10.47 -45.43
C ASP A 19 -50.50 -9.34 -44.46
N LEU A 20 -51.58 -9.53 -43.70
CA LEU A 20 -51.88 -8.80 -42.48
C LEU A 20 -50.80 -9.14 -41.45
N SER A 21 -49.67 -8.43 -41.52
CA SER A 21 -48.72 -8.39 -40.41
C SER A 21 -49.40 -7.72 -39.23
N ALA A 22 -49.80 -8.55 -38.26
CA ALA A 22 -50.00 -8.11 -36.89
C ALA A 22 -48.72 -7.39 -36.45
N VAL A 23 -48.84 -6.08 -36.25
CA VAL A 23 -47.78 -5.25 -35.68
C VAL A 23 -47.60 -5.73 -34.24
N ALA A 24 -46.65 -6.65 -34.04
CA ALA A 24 -45.96 -6.73 -32.78
C ALA A 24 -45.32 -5.36 -32.58
N GLN A 25 -45.91 -4.54 -31.70
CA GLN A 25 -45.21 -3.40 -31.15
C GLN A 25 -43.96 -3.97 -30.48
N GLU A 26 -42.85 -3.85 -31.20
CA GLU A 26 -41.52 -3.98 -30.67
C GLU A 26 -41.45 -2.97 -29.53
N ALA A 27 -41.73 -3.46 -28.31
CA ALA A 27 -41.51 -2.69 -27.11
C ALA A 27 -40.07 -2.22 -27.23
N SER A 28 -39.89 -0.89 -27.33
CA SER A 28 -38.57 -0.29 -27.25
C SER A 28 -37.85 -0.99 -26.10
N PRO A 29 -36.60 -1.46 -26.27
CA PRO A 29 -35.86 -1.96 -25.14
C PRO A 29 -35.79 -0.79 -24.18
N MET A 30 -36.67 -0.78 -23.18
CA MET A 30 -36.50 0.03 -21.99
C MET A 30 -35.06 -0.26 -21.63
N THR A 31 -34.22 0.77 -21.67
CA THR A 31 -32.92 0.74 -21.04
C THR A 31 -33.20 0.30 -19.62
N ALA A 32 -33.07 -1.01 -19.37
CA ALA A 32 -33.27 -1.57 -18.06
C ALA A 32 -32.29 -0.80 -17.19
N ASP A 33 -32.80 0.00 -16.26
CA ASP A 33 -31.96 0.77 -15.36
C ASP A 33 -30.88 -0.16 -14.85
N LYS A 34 -29.61 0.20 -15.14
CA LYS A 34 -28.45 -0.63 -14.80
C LYS A 34 -28.30 -0.63 -13.29
N TRP A 35 -29.05 -1.51 -12.65
CA TRP A 35 -29.06 -1.64 -11.20
C TRP A 35 -27.67 -2.00 -10.69
N ARG A 36 -27.27 -1.38 -9.58
CA ARG A 36 -26.05 -1.69 -8.84
C ARG A 36 -26.38 -1.86 -7.36
N PRO A 37 -25.71 -2.76 -6.64
CA PRO A 37 -25.78 -2.76 -5.18
C PRO A 37 -25.28 -1.40 -4.66
N LYS A 38 -25.85 -0.98 -3.53
CA LYS A 38 -25.40 0.23 -2.83
C LYS A 38 -23.98 -0.01 -2.32
N SER A 39 -23.14 1.02 -2.35
CA SER A 39 -21.84 0.91 -1.69
C SER A 39 -22.03 0.80 -0.17
N GLY A 40 -21.29 -0.12 0.46
CA GLY A 40 -21.29 -0.30 1.90
C GLY A 40 -21.23 -1.75 2.35
N VAL A 41 -21.52 -1.94 3.64
CA VAL A 41 -21.47 -3.23 4.33
C VAL A 41 -22.78 -3.98 4.18
N TYR A 42 -22.66 -5.28 3.93
CA TYR A 42 -23.74 -6.25 3.85
C TYR A 42 -23.45 -7.42 4.80
N ALA A 43 -24.43 -7.79 5.62
CA ALA A 43 -24.31 -8.91 6.54
C ALA A 43 -25.28 -10.05 6.20
N GLU A 44 -24.96 -11.26 6.62
CA GLU A 44 -25.90 -12.38 6.54
C GLU A 44 -27.13 -12.13 7.41
N LEU A 45 -28.32 -12.42 6.86
CA LEU A 45 -29.58 -12.32 7.60
C LEU A 45 -29.65 -13.38 8.70
N GLY A 46 -30.12 -13.01 9.90
CA GLY A 46 -30.34 -13.96 10.98
C GLY A 46 -30.53 -13.32 12.34
N LYS A 47 -30.58 -14.14 13.39
CA LYS A 47 -30.70 -13.67 14.79
C LYS A 47 -29.55 -12.74 15.21
N ASN A 48 -28.41 -12.85 14.54
CA ASN A 48 -27.18 -12.10 14.81
C ASN A 48 -26.95 -10.97 13.80
N PHE A 49 -27.94 -10.57 12.99
CA PHE A 49 -27.73 -9.60 11.90
C PHE A 49 -27.08 -8.29 12.38
N GLN A 50 -27.54 -7.74 13.52
CA GLN A 50 -26.98 -6.51 14.07
C GLN A 50 -25.52 -6.68 14.49
N SER A 51 -25.21 -7.74 15.25
CA SER A 51 -23.84 -8.01 15.69
C SER A 51 -22.93 -8.33 14.50
N SER A 52 -23.43 -9.06 13.51
CA SER A 52 -22.70 -9.28 12.26
C SER A 52 -22.36 -7.95 11.62
N CYS A 53 -23.32 -7.02 11.47
CA CYS A 53 -23.06 -5.68 10.90
C CYS A 53 -21.97 -4.90 11.65
N ASP A 54 -21.90 -5.04 12.97
CA ASP A 54 -20.93 -4.32 13.79
C ASP A 54 -19.54 -4.99 13.80
N GLU A 55 -19.46 -6.28 13.49
CA GLU A 55 -18.20 -7.01 13.27
C GLU A 55 -17.61 -6.67 11.89
N SER A 56 -16.36 -6.21 11.87
CA SER A 56 -15.62 -5.77 10.68
C SER A 56 -15.30 -6.88 9.66
N GLY A 57 -15.99 -8.02 9.70
CA GLY A 57 -15.75 -9.22 8.90
C GLY A 57 -16.74 -9.48 7.77
N ASN A 58 -17.73 -8.63 7.60
CA ASN A 58 -18.76 -8.79 6.59
C ASN A 58 -18.33 -8.42 5.17
N LEU A 59 -19.19 -8.73 4.21
CA LEU A 59 -19.04 -8.32 2.82
C LEU A 59 -19.20 -6.80 2.68
N THR A 60 -18.15 -6.11 2.26
CA THR A 60 -18.20 -4.71 1.86
C THR A 60 -18.07 -4.62 0.34
N ILE A 61 -19.07 -4.02 -0.32
CA ILE A 61 -19.06 -3.80 -1.76
C ILE A 61 -18.90 -2.31 -2.01
N ASP A 62 -17.89 -1.91 -2.77
CA ASP A 62 -17.79 -0.56 -3.32
C ASP A 62 -17.37 -0.61 -4.80
N LEU A 63 -18.37 -0.66 -5.67
CA LEU A 63 -18.14 -0.71 -7.12
C LEU A 63 -17.62 0.63 -7.68
N GLY A 64 -17.80 1.74 -6.96
CA GLY A 64 -17.26 3.06 -7.33
C GLY A 64 -15.74 3.12 -7.13
N GLU A 65 -15.28 2.64 -5.97
CA GLU A 65 -13.86 2.51 -5.63
C GLU A 65 -13.22 1.23 -6.21
N LYS A 66 -14.00 0.41 -6.93
CA LYS A 66 -13.58 -0.87 -7.51
C LYS A 66 -13.00 -1.83 -6.48
N SER A 67 -13.63 -1.93 -5.32
CA SER A 67 -13.25 -2.85 -4.26
C SER A 67 -14.42 -3.72 -3.81
N VAL A 68 -14.09 -4.95 -3.43
CA VAL A 68 -14.94 -5.81 -2.63
C VAL A 68 -14.06 -6.44 -1.57
N SER A 69 -14.51 -6.52 -0.32
CA SER A 69 -13.69 -7.07 0.76
C SER A 69 -14.56 -7.79 1.79
N GLY A 70 -13.94 -8.67 2.56
CA GLY A 70 -14.54 -9.32 3.71
C GLY A 70 -13.53 -9.50 4.83
N TYR A 71 -13.85 -10.39 5.77
CA TYR A 71 -12.94 -10.73 6.85
C TYR A 71 -11.62 -11.30 6.32
N GLU A 72 -10.52 -10.56 6.51
CA GLU A 72 -9.16 -11.00 6.16
C GLU A 72 -8.89 -11.22 4.66
N TRP A 73 -9.77 -10.73 3.78
CA TRP A 73 -9.55 -10.77 2.33
C TRP A 73 -10.02 -9.48 1.65
N GLY A 74 -9.34 -9.13 0.56
CA GLY A 74 -9.65 -7.94 -0.21
C GLY A 74 -9.47 -8.18 -1.70
N CYS A 75 -10.43 -7.71 -2.49
CA CYS A 75 -10.48 -7.89 -3.92
C CYS A 75 -10.56 -6.56 -4.66
N LYS A 76 -9.71 -6.42 -5.67
CA LYS A 76 -9.79 -5.31 -6.63
C LYS A 76 -10.67 -5.72 -7.80
N VAL A 77 -11.76 -4.97 -8.01
CA VAL A 77 -12.67 -5.15 -9.14
C VAL A 77 -11.97 -4.78 -10.43
N LYS A 78 -11.96 -5.71 -11.39
CA LYS A 78 -11.42 -5.51 -12.74
C LYS A 78 -12.51 -5.24 -13.76
N LYS A 79 -13.63 -5.94 -13.64
CA LYS A 79 -14.73 -5.86 -14.61
C LYS A 79 -16.06 -6.09 -13.92
N VAL A 80 -17.08 -5.34 -14.34
CA VAL A 80 -18.48 -5.60 -13.98
C VAL A 80 -19.23 -5.89 -15.27
N ILE A 81 -19.97 -6.99 -15.29
CA ILE A 81 -20.76 -7.46 -16.43
C ILE A 81 -22.21 -7.57 -15.98
N ASP A 82 -23.11 -6.87 -16.65
CA ASP A 82 -24.55 -7.04 -16.48
C ASP A 82 -24.98 -8.37 -17.09
N LEU A 83 -25.64 -9.24 -16.32
CA LEU A 83 -26.11 -10.55 -16.78
C LEU A 83 -27.59 -10.53 -17.15
N ALA A 84 -28.39 -9.84 -16.34
CA ALA A 84 -29.83 -9.65 -16.49
C ALA A 84 -30.25 -8.45 -15.64
N PRO A 85 -31.49 -7.93 -15.77
CA PRO A 85 -32.00 -6.92 -14.85
C PRO A 85 -31.81 -7.35 -13.38
N GLY A 86 -31.15 -6.50 -12.60
CA GLY A 86 -30.85 -6.78 -11.19
C GLY A 86 -29.80 -7.87 -10.95
N SER A 87 -29.05 -8.34 -11.96
CA SER A 87 -28.02 -9.37 -11.79
C SER A 87 -26.71 -8.99 -12.49
N LEU A 88 -25.59 -9.15 -11.78
CA LEU A 88 -24.28 -8.81 -12.29
C LEU A 88 -23.21 -9.85 -11.92
N LYS A 89 -22.16 -9.89 -12.74
CA LYS A 89 -20.92 -10.62 -12.50
C LYS A 89 -19.78 -9.62 -12.33
N VAL A 90 -19.11 -9.70 -11.19
CA VAL A 90 -17.92 -8.94 -10.85
C VAL A 90 -16.71 -9.85 -11.06
N GLY A 91 -15.84 -9.51 -12.01
CA GLY A 91 -14.52 -10.12 -12.13
C GLY A 91 -13.51 -9.33 -11.31
N MET A 92 -12.75 -10.02 -10.47
CA MET A 92 -11.89 -9.40 -9.47
C MET A 92 -10.57 -10.14 -9.29
N VAL A 93 -9.59 -9.44 -8.71
CA VAL A 93 -8.31 -10.01 -8.30
C VAL A 93 -8.21 -9.84 -6.79
N CYS A 94 -8.14 -10.96 -6.08
CA CYS A 94 -8.18 -11.02 -4.63
C CYS A 94 -6.80 -11.32 -4.04
N ASP A 95 -6.55 -10.69 -2.91
CA ASP A 95 -5.52 -11.03 -1.96
C ASP A 95 -6.22 -11.69 -0.77
N ASP A 96 -5.93 -12.97 -0.57
CA ASP A 96 -6.47 -13.79 0.52
C ASP A 96 -5.30 -14.53 1.16
N TYR A 97 -4.88 -13.98 2.30
CA TYR A 97 -3.75 -14.46 3.07
C TYR A 97 -3.96 -15.92 3.51
N ASN A 98 -5.15 -16.25 4.01
CA ASN A 98 -5.45 -17.58 4.54
C ASN A 98 -5.48 -18.63 3.41
N LEU A 99 -6.06 -18.29 2.27
CA LEU A 99 -6.07 -19.18 1.11
C LEU A 99 -4.65 -19.40 0.56
N ALA A 100 -3.86 -18.33 0.46
CA ALA A 100 -2.49 -18.42 -0.03
C ALA A 100 -1.62 -19.29 0.88
N GLN A 101 -1.72 -19.13 2.20
CA GLN A 101 -1.00 -19.94 3.18
C GLN A 101 -1.36 -21.42 3.07
N ASN A 102 -2.65 -21.74 2.94
CA ASN A 102 -3.14 -23.12 2.94
C ASN A 102 -2.83 -23.87 1.64
N LEU A 103 -2.74 -23.19 0.49
CA LEU A 103 -2.50 -23.84 -0.79
C LEU A 103 -1.06 -24.30 -0.99
N ASN A 104 -0.08 -23.51 -0.54
CA ASN A 104 1.32 -23.91 -0.61
C ASN A 104 2.15 -23.22 0.49
N PRO A 105 2.15 -23.73 1.72
CA PRO A 105 2.85 -23.10 2.85
C PRO A 105 4.39 -23.09 2.69
N ARG A 106 4.94 -23.81 1.71
CA ARG A 106 6.37 -23.86 1.41
C ARG A 106 6.81 -22.87 0.33
N ASP A 107 5.89 -22.18 -0.33
CA ASP A 107 6.22 -21.16 -1.31
C ASP A 107 6.73 -19.90 -0.61
N PRO A 108 8.00 -19.49 -0.74
CA PRO A 108 8.52 -18.31 -0.04
C PRO A 108 7.83 -16.99 -0.44
N ASN A 109 7.01 -17.01 -1.50
CA ASN A 109 6.29 -15.84 -2.00
C ASN A 109 4.76 -16.00 -1.90
N TRP A 110 4.27 -16.91 -1.06
CA TRP A 110 2.84 -17.17 -0.93
C TRP A 110 2.05 -15.90 -0.55
N GLU A 111 2.63 -15.01 0.26
CA GLU A 111 2.01 -13.76 0.73
C GLU A 111 1.68 -12.76 -0.40
N ASN A 112 2.33 -12.86 -1.56
CA ASN A 112 2.07 -11.99 -2.72
C ASN A 112 1.15 -12.65 -3.75
N ARG A 113 0.58 -13.81 -3.42
CA ARG A 113 -0.22 -14.58 -4.36
C ARG A 113 -1.57 -13.91 -4.57
N GLN A 114 -1.93 -13.75 -5.83
CA GLN A 114 -3.21 -13.18 -6.24
C GLN A 114 -4.11 -14.23 -6.87
N PHE A 115 -5.41 -14.12 -6.60
CA PHE A 115 -6.42 -15.03 -7.09
C PHE A 115 -7.37 -14.31 -8.03
N ASN A 116 -7.59 -14.86 -9.23
CA ASN A 116 -8.58 -14.34 -10.15
C ASN A 116 -9.94 -14.95 -9.78
N GLU A 117 -10.81 -14.12 -9.21
CA GLU A 117 -12.11 -14.56 -8.71
C GLU A 117 -13.27 -13.87 -9.45
N VAL A 118 -14.43 -14.48 -9.32
CA VAL A 118 -15.69 -13.96 -9.83
C VAL A 118 -16.72 -13.97 -8.71
N MET A 119 -17.50 -12.89 -8.64
CA MET A 119 -18.65 -12.77 -7.75
C MET A 119 -19.90 -12.53 -8.56
N PHE A 120 -20.94 -13.29 -8.25
CA PHE A 120 -22.27 -13.10 -8.79
C PHE A 120 -23.11 -12.39 -7.74
N VAL A 121 -23.76 -11.29 -8.15
CA VAL A 121 -24.65 -10.52 -7.28
C VAL A 121 -26.01 -10.42 -7.95
N LYS A 122 -27.06 -10.79 -7.24
CA LYS A 122 -28.45 -10.70 -7.70
C LYS A 122 -29.29 -9.93 -6.69
N ARG A 123 -30.01 -8.91 -7.14
CA ARG A 123 -30.99 -8.17 -6.35
C ARG A 123 -32.10 -9.11 -5.92
N ILE A 124 -32.43 -9.08 -4.63
CA ILE A 124 -33.65 -9.70 -4.08
C ILE A 124 -34.69 -8.61 -3.88
N ASP A 125 -34.31 -7.53 -3.17
CA ASP A 125 -35.13 -6.36 -2.91
C ASP A 125 -34.25 -5.07 -2.84
N ASP A 126 -34.72 -4.01 -2.19
CA ASP A 126 -34.02 -2.72 -2.08
C ASP A 126 -32.84 -2.70 -1.09
N ALA A 127 -32.80 -3.67 -0.18
CA ALA A 127 -31.78 -3.80 0.87
C ALA A 127 -31.08 -5.16 0.83
N THR A 128 -31.64 -6.17 0.19
CA THR A 128 -31.14 -7.54 0.19
C THR A 128 -30.64 -7.96 -1.19
N ILE A 129 -29.49 -8.64 -1.20
CA ILE A 129 -28.87 -9.24 -2.37
C ILE A 129 -28.58 -10.72 -2.11
N SER A 130 -28.48 -11.50 -3.19
CA SER A 130 -27.87 -12.82 -3.18
C SER A 130 -26.46 -12.70 -3.74
N VAL A 131 -25.49 -13.29 -3.05
CA VAL A 131 -24.07 -13.22 -3.40
C VAL A 131 -23.52 -14.63 -3.50
N GLN A 132 -22.71 -14.88 -4.53
CA GLN A 132 -21.94 -16.11 -4.66
C GLN A 132 -20.55 -15.77 -5.18
N GLU A 133 -19.52 -16.22 -4.47
CA GLU A 133 -18.13 -15.92 -4.79
C GLU A 133 -17.40 -17.20 -5.17
N SER A 134 -16.46 -17.09 -6.10
CA SER A 134 -15.51 -18.16 -6.35
C SER A 134 -14.35 -18.06 -5.37
N LEU A 135 -13.82 -19.22 -4.99
CA LEU A 135 -12.60 -19.36 -4.20
C LEU A 135 -11.62 -20.24 -4.97
N ASN A 136 -10.44 -19.69 -5.27
CA ASN A 136 -9.46 -20.26 -6.19
C ASN A 136 -10.07 -20.64 -7.55
N GLY A 137 -10.90 -19.75 -8.11
CA GLY A 137 -11.59 -19.93 -9.39
C GLY A 137 -12.71 -20.97 -9.39
N LYS A 138 -13.13 -21.48 -8.22
CA LYS A 138 -14.21 -22.47 -8.09
C LYS A 138 -15.37 -21.92 -7.27
N LEU A 139 -16.59 -22.05 -7.79
CA LEU A 139 -17.82 -21.81 -7.04
C LEU A 139 -18.13 -23.06 -6.21
N LYS A 140 -17.71 -23.09 -4.94
CA LYS A 140 -17.98 -24.21 -4.05
C LYS A 140 -19.22 -23.97 -3.19
N ASP A 141 -19.38 -22.74 -2.72
CA ASP A 141 -20.45 -22.39 -1.81
C ASP A 141 -21.71 -21.98 -2.57
N PRO A 142 -22.89 -22.32 -2.04
CA PRO A 142 -24.15 -21.85 -2.62
C PRO A 142 -24.27 -20.33 -2.47
N PRO A 143 -25.07 -19.66 -3.32
CA PRO A 143 -25.38 -18.25 -3.12
C PRO A 143 -26.04 -18.03 -1.75
N TRP A 144 -25.52 -17.08 -0.99
CA TRP A 144 -26.06 -16.69 0.32
C TRP A 144 -26.76 -15.33 0.23
N ARG A 145 -27.56 -14.98 1.24
CA ARG A 145 -28.32 -13.71 1.27
C ARG A 145 -27.64 -12.70 2.17
N ALA A 146 -27.32 -11.54 1.61
CA ALA A 146 -26.70 -10.44 2.32
C ALA A 146 -27.67 -9.24 2.35
N ALA A 147 -27.91 -8.68 3.52
CA ALA A 147 -28.72 -7.48 3.71
C ALA A 147 -27.85 -6.28 4.06
N TYR A 148 -28.21 -5.12 3.52
CA TYR A 148 -27.50 -3.87 3.73
C TYR A 148 -27.56 -3.46 5.21
N CYS A 149 -26.40 -3.23 5.81
CA CYS A 149 -26.33 -2.90 7.23
C CYS A 149 -26.96 -1.53 7.54
N PRO A 150 -27.44 -1.32 8.79
CA PRO A 150 -28.05 -0.07 9.21
C PRO A 150 -27.17 1.15 8.95
N LEU A 151 -27.80 2.31 8.73
CA LEU A 151 -27.10 3.55 8.39
C LEU A 151 -26.06 3.98 9.44
N ALA A 152 -26.28 3.66 10.71
CA ALA A 152 -25.32 3.93 11.78
C ALA A 152 -23.99 3.19 11.54
N THR A 153 -24.06 1.89 11.21
CA THR A 153 -22.90 1.07 10.84
C THR A 153 -22.20 1.61 9.60
N GLN A 154 -22.96 1.98 8.55
CA GLN A 154 -22.39 2.55 7.33
C GLN A 154 -21.60 3.85 7.61
N ARG A 155 -22.16 4.73 8.45
CA ARG A 155 -21.50 5.99 8.86
C ARG A 155 -20.24 5.73 9.66
N ALA A 156 -20.30 4.82 10.64
CA ALA A 156 -19.15 4.47 11.47
C ALA A 156 -17.99 3.96 10.61
N LEU A 157 -18.26 3.08 9.62
CA LEU A 157 -17.23 2.60 8.71
C LEU A 157 -16.66 3.70 7.81
N ALA A 158 -17.51 4.58 7.28
CA ALA A 158 -17.07 5.70 6.44
C ALA A 158 -16.14 6.64 7.22
N GLU A 159 -16.49 6.96 8.47
CA GLU A 159 -15.66 7.77 9.36
C GLU A 159 -14.33 7.09 9.69
N ALA A 160 -14.36 5.79 10.03
CA ALA A 160 -13.15 5.01 10.31
C ALA A 160 -12.21 4.95 9.09
N THR A 161 -12.78 4.73 7.89
CA THR A 161 -12.04 4.71 6.63
C THR A 161 -11.40 6.07 6.33
N LEU A 162 -12.12 7.16 6.58
CA LEU A 162 -11.59 8.51 6.39
C LEU A 162 -10.43 8.80 7.36
N ARG A 163 -10.58 8.44 8.64
CA ARG A 163 -9.52 8.57 9.64
C ARG A 163 -8.28 7.77 9.25
N ALA A 164 -8.45 6.51 8.85
CA ALA A 164 -7.36 5.67 8.38
C ALA A 164 -6.64 6.27 7.15
N LYS A 165 -7.37 6.86 6.20
CA LYS A 165 -6.77 7.58 5.05
C LYS A 165 -5.95 8.79 5.49
N VAL A 166 -6.43 9.56 6.47
CA VAL A 166 -5.71 10.73 7.02
C VAL A 166 -4.45 10.28 7.76
N GLU A 167 -4.54 9.27 8.62
CA GLU A 167 -3.40 8.73 9.36
C GLU A 167 -2.36 8.11 8.43
N ALA A 168 -2.79 7.34 7.42
CA ALA A 168 -1.89 6.79 6.41
C ALA A 168 -1.17 7.89 5.62
N LYS A 169 -1.88 8.96 5.25
CA LYS A 169 -1.27 10.13 4.59
C LYS A 169 -0.26 10.82 5.50
N GLN A 170 -0.61 11.07 6.77
CA GLN A 170 0.30 11.68 7.74
C GLN A 170 1.55 10.82 7.95
N LYS A 171 1.40 9.50 8.07
CA LYS A 171 2.53 8.57 8.17
C LYS A 171 3.41 8.61 6.92
N ALA A 172 2.81 8.61 5.73
CA ALA A 172 3.56 8.71 4.48
C ALA A 172 4.29 10.05 4.34
N ASP A 173 3.66 11.16 4.70
CA ASP A 173 4.27 12.49 4.71
C ASP A 173 5.40 12.57 5.74
N GLN A 174 5.24 11.95 6.91
CA GLN A 174 6.29 11.85 7.93
C GLN A 174 7.46 10.99 7.46
N GLU A 175 7.21 9.83 6.85
CA GLU A 175 8.26 8.96 6.28
C GLU A 175 9.01 9.66 5.13
N ARG A 176 8.28 10.41 4.31
CA ARG A 176 8.88 11.23 3.25
C ARG A 176 9.74 12.35 3.84
N ALA A 177 9.23 13.10 4.79
CA ALA A 177 9.99 14.14 5.49
C ALA A 177 11.24 13.55 6.17
N LEU A 178 11.11 12.34 6.75
CA LEU A 178 12.22 11.61 7.35
C LEU A 178 13.28 11.33 6.29
N LYS A 179 12.89 10.77 5.14
CA LYS A 179 13.80 10.47 4.03
C LYS A 179 14.48 11.72 3.46
N GLU A 180 13.78 12.84 3.39
CA GLU A 180 14.31 14.11 2.88
C GLU A 180 15.29 14.79 3.86
N ALA A 181 15.03 14.68 5.17
CA ALA A 181 15.85 15.25 6.23
C ALA A 181 17.13 14.42 6.53
N HIS A 182 17.12 13.12 6.24
CA HIS A 182 18.30 12.27 6.44
C HIS A 182 19.46 12.71 5.52
N PRO A 183 20.65 12.95 6.08
CA PRO A 183 21.86 13.05 5.26
C PRO A 183 22.07 11.79 4.41
N ARG A 184 22.73 11.96 3.26
CA ARG A 184 23.10 10.84 2.40
C ARG A 184 24.05 9.89 3.13
N ASP A 185 23.89 8.58 2.94
CA ASP A 185 24.90 7.63 3.38
C ASP A 185 26.21 7.88 2.61
N GLY A 186 27.33 7.96 3.31
CA GLY A 186 28.63 8.09 2.69
C GLY A 186 29.70 8.73 3.58
N VAL A 187 30.80 9.08 2.94
CA VAL A 187 31.95 9.73 3.56
C VAL A 187 31.77 11.24 3.54
N TYR A 188 31.97 11.86 4.68
CA TYR A 188 31.97 13.30 4.86
C TYR A 188 33.30 13.76 5.47
N ALA A 189 33.72 14.97 5.14
CA ALA A 189 34.86 15.63 5.76
C ALA A 189 34.58 17.10 6.04
N ALA A 190 35.20 17.67 7.05
CA ALA A 190 35.19 19.10 7.29
C ALA A 190 35.88 19.82 6.13
N ALA A 191 35.27 20.91 5.64
CA ALA A 191 35.85 21.74 4.60
C ALA A 191 37.17 22.39 5.05
N GLY A 192 38.15 22.53 4.14
CA GLY A 192 39.46 23.17 4.42
C GLY A 192 40.54 22.76 3.43
N ALA A 193 41.77 23.23 3.64
CA ALA A 193 42.90 23.03 2.70
C ALA A 193 43.16 21.54 2.37
N ASP A 194 43.00 20.64 3.33
CA ASP A 194 43.26 19.19 3.16
C ASP A 194 41.97 18.36 2.97
N PHE A 195 40.90 18.98 2.45
CA PHE A 195 39.60 18.32 2.30
C PHE A 195 39.67 17.01 1.52
N GLU A 196 40.30 17.01 0.34
CA GLU A 196 40.41 15.80 -0.50
C GLU A 196 41.30 14.72 0.16
N GLU A 197 42.34 15.13 0.89
CA GLU A 197 43.19 14.19 1.64
C GLU A 197 42.42 13.54 2.81
N ARG A 198 41.64 14.32 3.57
CA ARG A 198 40.77 13.82 4.64
C ARG A 198 39.70 12.87 4.11
N CYS A 199 39.12 13.20 2.95
CA CYS A 199 38.17 12.35 2.25
C CYS A 199 38.81 11.02 1.81
N ALA A 200 40.00 11.07 1.19
CA ALA A 200 40.69 9.88 0.68
C ALA A 200 41.15 8.93 1.78
N LYS A 201 41.52 9.46 2.96
CA LYS A 201 41.94 8.66 4.12
C LYS A 201 40.78 8.22 5.02
N PHE A 202 39.55 8.65 4.74
CA PHE A 202 38.37 8.44 5.58
C PHE A 202 38.57 8.92 7.04
N ASN A 203 39.43 9.91 7.23
CA ASN A 203 39.93 10.31 8.54
C ASN A 203 38.90 11.06 9.38
N ASP A 204 37.76 11.42 8.80
CA ASP A 204 36.90 12.43 9.39
C ASP A 204 35.56 11.86 9.91
N THR A 205 34.51 11.84 9.08
CA THR A 205 33.20 11.32 9.49
C THR A 205 32.56 10.51 8.39
N ILE A 206 32.36 9.22 8.63
CA ILE A 206 31.55 8.34 7.80
C ILE A 206 30.17 8.25 8.44
N VAL A 207 29.13 8.56 7.67
CA VAL A 207 27.75 8.45 8.09
C VAL A 207 27.09 7.36 7.28
N ALA A 208 26.64 6.29 7.94
CA ALA A 208 25.94 5.18 7.31
C ALA A 208 24.63 4.91 8.05
N PHE A 209 23.59 5.68 7.75
CA PHE A 209 22.26 5.52 8.33
C PHE A 209 21.64 4.17 7.97
N ALA A 210 21.75 3.71 6.72
CA ALA A 210 21.26 2.38 6.35
C ALA A 210 22.06 1.27 7.04
N GLY A 211 23.33 1.54 7.36
CA GLY A 211 24.19 0.67 8.17
C GLY A 211 23.97 0.81 9.69
N LYS A 212 23.09 1.72 10.13
CA LYS A 212 22.87 2.12 11.53
C LYS A 212 24.17 2.44 12.27
N SER A 213 25.09 3.15 11.62
CA SER A 213 26.38 3.50 12.22
C SER A 213 26.89 4.86 11.76
N ILE A 214 27.57 5.56 12.67
CA ILE A 214 28.37 6.74 12.39
C ILE A 214 29.77 6.46 12.90
N THR A 215 30.78 6.61 12.04
CA THR A 215 32.18 6.46 12.41
C THR A 215 32.85 7.80 12.25
N THR A 216 33.50 8.26 13.31
CA THR A 216 34.38 9.43 13.28
C THR A 216 35.82 9.00 13.49
N ALA A 217 36.77 9.93 13.34
CA ALA A 217 38.19 9.72 13.60
C ALA A 217 38.53 8.97 14.91
N SER A 218 37.67 9.10 15.92
CA SER A 218 37.93 8.60 17.28
C SER A 218 36.76 7.82 17.89
N ASN A 219 35.60 7.73 17.24
CA ASN A 219 34.42 7.06 17.78
C ASN A 219 33.69 6.23 16.73
N ILE A 220 33.17 5.08 17.14
CA ILE A 220 32.18 4.29 16.40
C ILE A 220 30.88 4.35 17.17
N CYS A 221 29.85 4.94 16.56
CA CYS A 221 28.52 5.10 17.10
C CYS A 221 27.53 4.20 16.39
N LYS A 222 26.80 3.36 17.13
CA LYS A 222 25.69 2.56 16.62
C LYS A 222 24.38 3.32 16.81
N ILE A 223 23.64 3.54 15.73
CA ILE A 223 22.37 4.25 15.73
C ILE A 223 21.27 3.32 16.27
N GLU A 224 20.59 3.74 17.33
CA GLU A 224 19.47 3.02 17.94
C GLU A 224 18.13 3.53 17.43
N ASN A 225 17.98 4.86 17.37
CA ASN A 225 16.76 5.51 16.88
C ASN A 225 17.08 6.82 16.14
N THR A 226 16.15 7.21 15.26
CA THR A 226 16.19 8.47 14.52
C THR A 226 14.83 9.15 14.60
N ARG A 227 14.83 10.44 14.88
CA ARG A 227 13.64 11.27 15.02
C ARG A 227 13.85 12.60 14.29
N ILE A 228 12.90 13.00 13.47
CA ILE A 228 12.85 14.37 12.95
C ILE A 228 12.51 15.30 14.11
N GLN A 229 13.35 16.31 14.35
CA GLN A 229 13.04 17.35 15.33
C GLN A 229 12.50 18.62 14.67
N LEU A 230 13.02 18.95 13.48
CA LEU A 230 12.56 20.01 12.57
C LEU A 230 12.70 19.50 11.12
N PRO A 231 12.04 20.09 10.11
CA PRO A 231 12.01 19.59 8.74
C PRO A 231 13.39 19.27 8.11
N ASP A 232 14.45 19.93 8.57
CA ASP A 232 15.83 19.79 8.12
C ASP A 232 16.78 19.22 9.20
N THR A 233 16.25 18.84 10.36
CA THR A 233 17.03 18.31 11.48
C THR A 233 16.59 16.92 11.93
N VAL A 234 17.58 16.05 12.06
CA VAL A 234 17.41 14.67 12.50
C VAL A 234 18.19 14.48 13.79
N ARG A 235 17.46 14.17 14.86
CA ARG A 235 18.02 13.72 16.14
C ARG A 235 18.24 12.21 16.08
N ILE A 236 19.42 11.78 16.47
CA ILE A 236 19.87 10.40 16.45
C ILE A 236 20.22 10.01 17.88
N GLY A 237 19.56 9.00 18.43
CA GLY A 237 20.08 8.32 19.61
C GLY A 237 21.07 7.26 19.17
N ALA A 238 22.29 7.34 19.68
CA ALA A 238 23.34 6.40 19.34
C ALA A 238 24.14 5.99 20.58
N THR A 239 24.69 4.78 20.52
CA THR A 239 25.63 4.26 21.51
C THR A 239 27.03 4.26 20.90
N CYS A 240 27.94 5.07 21.44
CA CYS A 240 29.29 5.24 20.90
C CYS A 240 30.35 4.49 21.72
N THR A 241 31.40 4.04 21.03
CA THR A 241 32.61 3.46 21.61
C THR A 241 33.83 4.16 21.04
N MET A 242 34.78 4.55 21.89
CA MET A 242 36.06 5.11 21.44
C MET A 242 36.87 4.10 20.61
N GLN A 243 37.53 4.60 19.58
CA GLN A 243 38.53 3.89 18.79
C GLN A 243 39.91 4.52 19.07
N PRO A 244 41.02 3.76 19.06
CA PRO A 244 42.36 4.34 19.17
C PRO A 244 42.56 5.40 18.07
N ALA A 245 42.71 6.66 18.50
CA ALA A 245 42.67 7.83 17.64
C ALA A 245 43.82 7.82 16.62
N SER A 246 43.48 8.07 15.35
CA SER A 246 44.46 8.25 14.28
C SER A 246 44.80 9.75 14.14
N GLY A 247 45.51 10.33 15.12
CA GLY A 247 46.06 11.70 15.04
C GLY A 247 45.55 12.71 16.08
N SER A 248 46.29 13.82 16.27
CA SER A 248 46.02 14.88 17.28
C SER A 248 44.86 15.82 16.93
N GLU A 249 44.32 15.77 15.72
CA GLU A 249 43.17 16.59 15.28
C GLU A 249 41.85 15.80 15.23
N ALA A 250 41.80 14.62 15.87
CA ALA A 250 40.62 13.76 15.84
C ALA A 250 39.45 14.38 16.61
N PHE A 251 38.34 14.65 15.92
CA PHE A 251 37.09 15.06 16.55
C PHE A 251 36.49 13.90 17.34
N SER A 252 36.26 14.11 18.64
CA SER A 252 35.60 13.14 19.50
C SER A 252 34.13 13.45 19.67
N VAL A 253 33.32 12.42 19.49
CA VAL A 253 31.88 12.43 19.77
C VAL A 253 31.62 12.21 21.26
N GLN A 254 32.59 11.65 22.00
CA GLN A 254 32.56 11.50 23.46
C GLN A 254 33.46 12.52 24.14
N ASP A 255 33.01 13.13 25.23
CA ASP A 255 33.87 13.88 26.15
C ASP A 255 34.70 12.91 27.02
N LYS A 256 36.00 13.20 27.19
CA LYS A 256 36.95 12.39 27.98
C LYS A 256 36.60 12.35 29.47
N ALA A 257 35.81 13.30 29.96
CA ALA A 257 35.55 13.49 31.39
C ALA A 257 34.28 12.81 31.92
N THR A 258 33.44 12.19 31.06
CA THR A 258 32.09 11.77 31.46
C THR A 258 31.78 10.30 31.18
N THR A 259 31.05 9.67 32.10
CA THR A 259 30.45 8.34 31.95
C THR A 259 29.29 8.39 30.93
N PRO A 260 28.98 7.26 30.24
CA PRO A 260 28.29 7.27 28.94
C PRO A 260 26.77 7.36 29.08
N ASP A 261 26.24 8.55 29.37
CA ASP A 261 24.80 8.78 29.30
C ASP A 261 24.37 9.18 27.89
N ARG A 262 24.17 8.14 27.06
CA ARG A 262 23.26 8.07 25.90
C ARG A 262 23.11 9.38 25.12
N GLU A 263 24.17 9.76 24.42
CA GLU A 263 24.25 11.06 23.74
C GLU A 263 23.42 11.07 22.45
N ASN A 264 22.65 12.15 22.31
CA ASN A 264 21.83 12.40 21.14
C ASN A 264 22.68 13.20 20.15
N LEU A 265 22.94 12.67 18.97
CA LEU A 265 23.53 13.46 17.88
C LEU A 265 22.42 14.22 17.17
N MET A 266 22.74 15.40 16.65
CA MET A 266 21.84 16.12 15.75
C MET A 266 22.55 16.34 14.43
N PHE A 267 21.90 15.96 13.35
CA PHE A 267 22.28 16.38 12.01
C PHE A 267 21.30 17.43 11.52
N LYS A 268 21.82 18.54 10.97
CA LYS A 268 21.04 19.45 10.14
C LYS A 268 21.56 19.34 8.72
N LYS A 269 20.68 18.99 7.80
CA LYS A 269 21.00 19.05 6.38
C LYS A 269 20.98 20.52 5.95
N THR A 270 22.10 21.05 5.48
CA THR A 270 22.16 22.43 4.94
C THR A 270 21.96 22.44 3.43
N ASP A 271 22.41 21.39 2.75
CA ASP A 271 22.15 21.13 1.34
C ASP A 271 22.32 19.62 1.05
N ASP A 272 22.27 19.21 -0.21
CA ASP A 272 22.38 17.80 -0.61
C ASP A 272 23.76 17.15 -0.38
N LYS A 273 24.79 17.95 -0.13
CA LYS A 273 26.17 17.54 0.10
C LYS A 273 26.71 18.04 1.43
N SER A 274 26.04 18.95 2.12
CA SER A 274 26.57 19.54 3.36
C SER A 274 25.63 19.31 4.52
N VAL A 275 26.22 19.01 5.68
CA VAL A 275 25.52 18.82 6.93
C VAL A 275 26.24 19.53 8.07
N ILE A 276 25.49 19.83 9.12
CA ILE A 276 26.05 20.25 10.40
C ILE A 276 25.77 19.15 11.42
N LEU A 277 26.81 18.71 12.10
CA LEU A 277 26.76 17.73 13.18
C LEU A 277 26.91 18.43 14.53
N TRP A 278 25.95 18.27 15.43
CA TRP A 278 26.07 18.64 16.85
C TRP A 278 26.06 17.41 17.73
N ILE A 279 26.79 17.53 18.84
CA ILE A 279 26.67 16.65 19.99
C ILE A 279 25.69 17.33 20.96
N ILE A 280 24.70 16.58 21.46
CA ILE A 280 23.78 17.07 22.48
C ILE A 280 24.21 16.47 23.81
N TYR A 281 24.66 17.33 24.71
CA TYR A 281 25.04 16.98 26.08
C TYR A 281 24.00 17.53 27.05
N ASN A 282 23.42 16.66 27.90
CA ASN A 282 22.37 17.02 28.87
C ASN A 282 21.20 17.86 28.27
N GLY A 283 20.84 17.59 27.02
CA GLY A 283 19.76 18.30 26.31
C GLY A 283 20.18 19.64 25.66
N HIS A 284 21.44 20.05 25.79
CA HIS A 284 21.98 21.26 25.18
C HIS A 284 22.97 20.95 24.06
N PHE A 285 23.02 21.80 23.02
CA PHE A 285 23.98 21.67 21.93
C PHE A 285 25.38 22.09 22.37
N THR A 286 26.40 21.32 21.99
CA THR A 286 27.81 21.69 22.21
C THR A 286 28.31 22.59 21.07
N GLY A 287 28.48 23.89 21.36
CA GLY A 287 29.05 24.87 20.41
C GLY A 287 28.24 25.05 19.11
N ASP A 288 28.91 25.58 18.07
CA ASP A 288 28.28 25.94 16.79
C ASP A 288 27.98 24.74 15.86
N GLY A 289 28.40 23.54 16.25
CA GLY A 289 28.30 22.34 15.42
C GLY A 289 29.36 22.28 14.33
N ARG A 290 29.67 21.06 13.90
CA ARG A 290 30.71 20.79 12.92
C ARG A 290 30.13 20.72 11.52
N LYS A 291 30.59 21.60 10.64
CA LYS A 291 30.22 21.61 9.22
C LYS A 291 30.98 20.52 8.48
N LEU A 292 30.26 19.64 7.80
CA LEU A 292 30.77 18.50 7.06
C LEU A 292 30.25 18.56 5.63
N SER A 293 31.10 18.24 4.67
CA SER A 293 30.78 18.18 3.25
C SER A 293 31.01 16.78 2.71
N TYR A 294 30.14 16.37 1.80
CA TYR A 294 30.11 15.05 1.18
C TYR A 294 31.28 14.92 0.23
N CYS A 295 32.10 13.90 0.45
CA CYS A 295 33.27 13.64 -0.37
C CYS A 295 32.89 13.27 -1.82
N SER A 296 33.83 13.46 -2.74
CA SER A 296 33.63 13.23 -4.18
C SER A 296 33.15 11.80 -4.51
N ASP A 297 32.44 11.63 -5.63
CA ASP A 297 31.89 10.33 -6.04
C ASP A 297 32.96 9.24 -6.18
N GLN A 298 34.19 9.62 -6.53
CA GLN A 298 35.32 8.71 -6.57
C GLN A 298 35.64 8.14 -5.18
N VAL A 299 35.66 8.99 -4.15
CA VAL A 299 35.87 8.58 -2.75
C VAL A 299 34.72 7.72 -2.26
N GLN A 300 33.47 8.06 -2.60
CA GLN A 300 32.30 7.25 -2.22
C GLN A 300 32.37 5.85 -2.84
N ARG A 301 32.75 5.74 -4.12
CA ARG A 301 32.94 4.44 -4.79
C ARG A 301 34.07 3.64 -4.15
N ALA A 302 35.21 4.27 -3.84
CA ALA A 302 36.32 3.63 -3.17
C ALA A 302 35.91 3.07 -1.79
N TYR A 303 35.18 3.87 -1.01
CA TYR A 303 34.64 3.43 0.28
C TYR A 303 33.67 2.25 0.14
N ALA A 304 32.75 2.30 -0.83
CA ALA A 304 31.80 1.23 -1.08
C ALA A 304 32.50 -0.10 -1.44
N VAL A 305 33.59 -0.05 -2.22
CA VAL A 305 34.41 -1.22 -2.56
C VAL A 305 35.11 -1.76 -1.31
N GLN A 306 35.75 -0.91 -0.51
CA GLN A 306 36.40 -1.35 0.74
C GLN A 306 35.40 -1.99 1.71
N ARG A 307 34.21 -1.43 1.87
CA ARG A 307 33.16 -1.99 2.73
C ARG A 307 32.68 -3.36 2.27
N ARG A 308 32.61 -3.60 0.96
CA ARG A 308 32.24 -4.90 0.39
C ARG A 308 33.35 -5.93 0.62
N ALA A 309 34.62 -5.55 0.41
CA ALA A 309 35.77 -6.41 0.65
C ALA A 309 35.92 -6.80 2.13
N GLY A 310 35.75 -5.84 3.05
CA GLY A 310 35.80 -6.09 4.50
C GLY A 310 34.63 -6.92 5.06
N LYS A 311 33.51 -7.02 4.33
CA LYS A 311 32.42 -7.97 4.66
C LYS A 311 32.74 -9.40 4.22
N GLN A 312 33.51 -9.60 3.15
CA GLN A 312 33.87 -10.94 2.66
C GLN A 312 34.93 -11.63 3.52
N THR A 313 35.76 -10.88 4.24
CA THR A 313 36.79 -11.43 5.14
C THR A 313 36.29 -11.76 6.55
N ARG A 314 35.00 -11.55 6.84
CA ARG A 314 34.37 -11.80 8.15
C ARG A 314 33.38 -12.98 8.14
N ASN A 315 33.47 -13.86 7.15
CA ASN A 315 32.76 -15.15 7.11
C ASN A 315 33.70 -16.28 7.50
#